data_AF-A0A3S0A204-F1
#
_entry.id   AF-A0A3S0A204-F1
#
_cell.length_a   1.000
_cell.length_b   1.000
_cell.length_c   1.000
_cell.angle_alpha   90.00
_cell.angle_beta   90.00
_cell.angle_gamma   90.00
#
_symmetry.space_group_name_H-M   'P 1'
#
loop_
_entity.id
_entity.type
_entity.pdbx_description
1 polymer ?
#
loop_
_entity_poly.entity_id
_entity_poly.type
_entity_poly.pdbx_seq_one_letter_code
_entity_poly.pdbx_strand_id
1 'polypeptide(L)'
;MQINFVVPILIAIVGWWIAITNLNRQHRRNIELDRNKFKRELQIKTADEAIKHLAITREKLGDVHLLLTLLPGDLKVKYTIDAAEISFKRWEKPNDQINDLWDSARKPAYNFLYFFESREVVLNEFILMKNEFLRKLSETERGLNKCTIRIAELYYSKYLNNIKLSDLETQELTDYCQSSGELIIDLLTYIYDFNVELQNAFLSETFDYKVQQREPNDLKYTVLKREINELNIKK
;
A
#
# COMPACT_ATOMS: atom_id res chain seq x y z
N MET A 1 17.70 78.88 17.51
CA MET A 1 16.37 78.29 17.24
C MET A 1 16.44 77.35 16.03
N GLN A 2 17.29 76.32 16.06
CA GLN A 2 17.45 75.36 14.94
C GLN A 2 17.52 73.89 15.40
N ILE A 3 17.77 73.63 16.69
CA ILE A 3 17.92 72.28 17.24
C ILE A 3 16.56 71.54 17.35
N ASN A 4 15.44 72.28 17.48
CA ASN A 4 14.11 71.68 17.65
C ASN A 4 13.54 70.99 16.40
N PHE A 5 14.06 71.26 15.20
CA PHE A 5 13.61 70.61 13.96
C PHE A 5 14.36 69.32 13.62
N VAL A 6 15.56 69.12 14.17
CA VAL A 6 16.40 67.95 13.87
C VAL A 6 15.90 66.70 14.59
N VAL A 7 15.43 66.85 15.83
CA VAL A 7 14.96 65.72 16.66
C VAL A 7 13.74 65.00 16.07
N PRO A 8 12.67 65.70 15.60
CA PRO A 8 11.52 65.05 14.96
C PRO A 8 11.89 64.32 13.66
N ILE A 9 12.83 64.87 12.88
CA ILE A 9 13.30 64.26 11.63
C ILE A 9 14.03 62.94 11.92
N LEU A 10 14.92 62.92 12.93
CA LEU A 10 15.60 61.69 13.34
C LEU A 10 14.63 60.63 13.86
N ILE A 11 13.64 61.02 14.67
CA ILE A 11 12.60 60.10 15.15
C ILE A 11 11.79 59.53 13.98
N ALA A 12 11.45 60.34 12.98
CA ALA A 12 10.73 59.88 11.79
C ALA A 12 11.56 58.88 10.97
N ILE A 13 12.86 59.13 10.78
CA ILE A 13 13.77 58.22 10.07
C ILE A 13 13.89 56.87 10.80
N VAL A 14 14.08 56.91 12.14
CA VAL A 14 14.16 55.70 12.96
C VAL A 14 12.84 54.94 12.94
N GLY A 15 11.69 55.63 13.06
CA GLY A 15 10.36 55.03 12.97
C GLY A 15 10.13 54.36 11.61
N TRP A 16 10.54 55.00 10.51
CA TRP A 16 10.43 54.43 9.17
C TRP A 16 11.34 53.21 8.99
N TRP A 17 12.56 53.24 9.53
CA TRP A 17 13.46 52.09 9.53
C TRP A 17 12.90 50.90 10.31
N ILE A 18 12.33 51.13 11.50
CA ILE A 18 11.67 50.09 12.30
C ILE A 18 10.46 49.52 11.55
N ALA A 19 9.66 50.37 10.89
CA ALA A 19 8.53 49.92 10.09
C ALA A 19 8.97 49.02 8.92
N ILE A 20 10.00 49.43 8.16
CA ILE A 20 10.55 48.64 7.03
C ILE A 20 11.10 47.30 7.52
N THR A 21 11.87 47.30 8.60
CA THR A 21 12.46 46.05 9.14
C THR A 21 11.38 45.08 9.65
N ASN A 22 10.33 45.59 10.29
CA ASN A 22 9.19 44.77 10.71
C ASN A 22 8.39 44.23 9.52
N LEU A 23 8.13 45.06 8.50
CA LEU A 23 7.46 44.61 7.26
C LEU A 23 8.27 43.52 6.55
N ASN A 24 9.59 43.69 6.42
CA ASN A 24 10.47 42.69 5.82
C ASN A 24 10.50 41.38 6.64
N ARG A 25 10.50 41.48 7.98
CA ARG A 25 10.44 40.31 8.87
C ARG A 25 9.10 39.58 8.76
N GLN A 26 7.99 40.32 8.70
CA GLN A 26 6.65 39.76 8.52
C GLN A 26 6.50 39.10 7.15
N HIS A 27 7.00 39.74 6.10
CA HIS A 27 6.98 39.18 4.75
C HIS A 27 7.78 37.88 4.65
N ARG A 28 9.00 37.83 5.23
CA ARG A 28 9.78 36.58 5.30
C ARG A 28 9.06 35.46 6.04
N ARG A 29 8.43 35.78 7.18
CA ARG A 29 7.61 34.81 7.94
C ARG A 29 6.42 34.31 7.13
N ASN A 30 5.73 35.19 6.41
CA ASN A 30 4.61 34.79 5.56
C ASN A 30 5.06 33.86 4.43
N ILE A 31 6.16 34.16 3.75
CA ILE A 31 6.74 33.28 2.71
C ILE A 31 7.10 31.91 3.30
N GLU A 32 7.68 31.88 4.50
CA GLU A 32 8.04 30.64 5.18
C GLU A 32 6.80 29.82 5.56
N LEU A 33 5.75 30.47 6.07
CA LEU A 33 4.46 29.84 6.37
C LEU A 33 3.81 29.29 5.10
N ASP A 34 3.80 30.04 4.00
CA ASP A 34 3.24 29.59 2.71
C ASP A 34 4.02 28.40 2.15
N ARG A 35 5.36 28.40 2.26
CA ARG A 35 6.20 27.27 1.86
C ARG A 35 5.90 26.02 2.69
N ASN A 36 5.75 26.18 4.01
CA ASN A 36 5.42 25.06 4.90
C ASN A 36 4.02 24.52 4.63
N LYS A 37 3.05 25.40 4.38
CA LYS A 37 1.69 25.03 3.99
C LYS A 37 1.67 24.26 2.67
N PHE A 38 2.37 24.75 1.65
CA PHE A 38 2.46 24.07 0.36
C PHE A 38 3.13 22.69 0.48
N LYS A 39 4.23 22.59 1.24
CA LYS A 39 4.90 21.31 1.52
C LYS A 39 3.94 20.33 2.18
N ARG A 40 3.18 20.79 3.19
CA ARG A 40 2.23 19.93 3.91
C ARG A 40 1.07 19.48 3.03
N GLU A 41 0.52 20.38 2.21
CA GLU A 41 -0.54 20.03 1.26
C GLU A 41 -0.05 18.99 0.25
N LEU A 42 1.17 19.13 -0.25
CA LEU A 42 1.78 18.15 -1.14
C LEU A 42 1.96 16.78 -0.45
N GLN A 43 2.41 16.77 0.80
CA GLN A 43 2.55 15.55 1.61
C GLN A 43 1.23 14.82 1.81
N ILE A 44 0.18 15.55 2.21
CA ILE A 44 -1.17 14.99 2.42
C ILE A 44 -1.71 14.41 1.11
N LYS A 45 -1.68 15.19 0.02
CA LYS A 45 -2.11 14.70 -1.31
C LYS A 45 -1.36 13.45 -1.74
N THR A 46 -0.05 13.41 -1.49
CA THR A 46 0.78 12.26 -1.82
C THR A 46 0.38 11.02 -1.00
N ALA A 47 0.15 11.19 0.30
CA ALA A 47 -0.29 10.12 1.19
C ALA A 47 -1.67 9.57 0.78
N ASP A 48 -2.64 10.45 0.51
CA ASP A 48 -4.00 10.06 0.11
C ASP A 48 -4.00 9.26 -1.20
N GLU A 49 -3.22 9.69 -2.19
CA GLU A 49 -3.10 9.00 -3.47
C GLU A 49 -2.38 7.64 -3.34
N ALA A 50 -1.31 7.58 -2.55
CA ALA A 50 -0.64 6.32 -2.20
C ALA A 50 -1.60 5.32 -1.52
N ILE A 51 -2.32 5.77 -0.48
CA ILE A 51 -3.29 4.95 0.26
C ILE A 51 -4.39 4.46 -0.68
N LYS A 52 -4.86 5.30 -1.60
CA LYS A 52 -5.88 4.90 -2.59
C LYS A 52 -5.40 3.76 -3.47
N HIS A 53 -4.17 3.84 -4.00
CA HIS A 53 -3.62 2.75 -4.81
C HIS A 53 -3.47 1.45 -4.01
N LEU A 54 -2.92 1.55 -2.80
CA LEU A 54 -2.76 0.42 -1.87
C LEU A 54 -4.11 -0.21 -1.49
N ALA A 55 -5.15 0.59 -1.27
CA ALA A 55 -6.49 0.11 -0.94
C ALA A 55 -7.13 -0.68 -2.10
N ILE A 56 -6.97 -0.22 -3.34
CA ILE A 56 -7.46 -0.93 -4.53
C ILE A 56 -6.71 -2.26 -4.68
N THR A 57 -5.39 -2.25 -4.53
CA THR A 57 -4.58 -3.49 -4.56
C THR A 57 -5.05 -4.48 -3.49
N ARG A 58 -5.29 -4.01 -2.27
CA ARG A 58 -5.77 -4.83 -1.15
C ARG A 58 -7.11 -5.48 -1.45
N GLU A 59 -8.07 -4.72 -1.97
CA GLU A 59 -9.39 -5.25 -2.35
C GLU A 59 -9.25 -6.39 -3.37
N LYS A 60 -8.48 -6.17 -4.45
CA LYS A 60 -8.31 -7.15 -5.53
C LYS A 60 -7.52 -8.39 -5.10
N LEU A 61 -6.54 -8.24 -4.21
CA LEU A 61 -5.86 -9.38 -3.59
C LEU A 61 -6.82 -10.21 -2.71
N GLY A 62 -7.78 -9.56 -2.06
CA GLY A 62 -8.85 -10.24 -1.32
C GLY A 62 -9.66 -11.19 -2.20
N ASP A 63 -9.99 -10.77 -3.42
CA ASP A 63 -10.71 -11.60 -4.39
C ASP A 63 -9.90 -12.85 -4.80
N VAL A 64 -8.58 -12.69 -5.03
CA VAL A 64 -7.67 -13.81 -5.34
C VAL A 64 -7.62 -14.79 -4.16
N HIS A 65 -7.44 -14.28 -2.94
CA HIS A 65 -7.35 -15.12 -1.74
C HIS A 65 -8.65 -15.89 -1.47
N LEU A 66 -9.79 -15.24 -1.66
CA LEU A 66 -11.10 -15.88 -1.53
C LEU A 66 -11.26 -17.03 -2.54
N LEU A 67 -10.88 -16.81 -3.80
CA LEU A 67 -10.94 -17.86 -4.81
C LEU A 67 -10.07 -19.07 -4.43
N LEU A 68 -8.82 -18.84 -4.02
CA LEU A 68 -7.91 -19.92 -3.61
C LEU A 68 -8.45 -20.71 -2.41
N THR A 69 -9.07 -20.01 -1.46
CA THR A 69 -9.64 -20.66 -0.25
C THR A 69 -10.83 -21.55 -0.59
N LEU A 70 -11.69 -21.12 -1.53
CA LEU A 70 -12.90 -21.84 -1.89
C LEU A 70 -12.68 -22.95 -2.92
N LEU A 71 -11.71 -22.78 -3.81
CA LEU A 71 -11.52 -23.66 -4.97
C LEU A 71 -11.42 -25.16 -4.63
N PRO A 72 -10.61 -25.61 -3.64
CA PRO A 72 -10.53 -27.03 -3.32
C PRO A 72 -11.89 -27.61 -2.86
N GLY A 73 -12.67 -26.82 -2.10
CA GLY A 73 -14.01 -27.20 -1.66
C GLY A 73 -15.00 -27.26 -2.82
N ASP A 74 -14.99 -26.24 -3.68
CA ASP A 74 -15.84 -26.16 -4.87
C ASP A 74 -15.64 -27.38 -5.79
N LEU A 75 -14.39 -27.83 -5.97
CA LEU A 75 -14.06 -29.01 -6.77
C LEU A 75 -14.53 -30.32 -6.12
N LYS A 76 -14.36 -30.47 -4.79
CA LYS A 76 -14.88 -31.64 -4.04
C LYS A 76 -16.41 -31.75 -4.18
N VAL A 77 -17.11 -30.62 -4.07
CA VAL A 77 -18.57 -30.56 -4.18
C VAL A 77 -19.02 -30.97 -5.58
N LYS A 78 -18.35 -30.49 -6.64
CA LYS A 78 -18.67 -30.93 -8.02
C LYS A 78 -18.60 -32.44 -8.17
N TYR A 79 -17.58 -33.09 -7.64
CA TYR A 79 -17.43 -34.56 -7.75
C TYR A 79 -18.40 -35.36 -6.88
N THR A 80 -19.09 -34.70 -5.95
CA THR A 80 -20.08 -35.33 -5.05
C THR A 80 -21.49 -35.14 -5.59
N ILE A 81 -21.76 -34.01 -6.22
CA ILE A 81 -23.00 -33.72 -6.92
C ILE A 81 -22.86 -34.34 -8.32
N ASP A 82 -23.24 -35.61 -8.45
CA ASP A 82 -23.26 -36.40 -9.70
C ASP A 82 -24.28 -35.86 -10.74
N ALA A 83 -24.73 -34.61 -10.59
CA ALA A 83 -25.90 -34.07 -11.26
C ALA A 83 -25.50 -33.12 -12.37
N ALA A 84 -25.77 -33.55 -13.60
CA ALA A 84 -25.66 -32.84 -14.87
C ALA A 84 -26.48 -31.51 -14.97
N GLU A 85 -26.94 -30.93 -13.86
CA GLU A 85 -27.84 -29.78 -13.85
C GLU A 85 -27.30 -28.55 -13.10
N ILE A 86 -26.25 -28.70 -12.29
CA ILE A 86 -25.66 -27.56 -11.55
C ILE A 86 -24.26 -27.29 -12.09
N SER A 87 -24.12 -26.27 -12.94
CA SER A 87 -22.82 -25.71 -13.32
C SER A 87 -22.59 -24.40 -12.58
N PHE A 88 -21.53 -24.30 -11.79
CA PHE A 88 -21.09 -23.03 -11.24
C PHE A 88 -20.02 -22.42 -12.14
N LYS A 89 -20.12 -21.14 -12.49
CA LYS A 89 -19.10 -20.46 -13.32
C LYS A 89 -17.66 -20.60 -12.76
N ARG A 90 -17.52 -20.66 -11.43
CA ARG A 90 -16.22 -20.86 -10.75
C ARG A 90 -15.53 -22.16 -11.11
N TRP A 91 -16.27 -23.13 -11.61
CA TRP A 91 -15.80 -24.45 -12.03
C TRP A 91 -15.14 -24.45 -13.40
N GLU A 92 -15.35 -23.42 -14.21
CA GLU A 92 -14.84 -23.35 -15.59
C GLU A 92 -13.51 -22.62 -15.63
N LYS A 93 -12.44 -23.31 -16.05
CA LYS A 93 -11.09 -22.74 -16.22
C LYS A 93 -10.61 -21.97 -14.96
N PRO A 94 -10.55 -22.64 -13.78
CA PRO A 94 -10.16 -22.00 -12.53
C PRO A 94 -8.75 -21.37 -12.57
N ASN A 95 -7.85 -21.93 -13.38
CA ASN A 95 -6.53 -21.35 -13.63
C ASN A 95 -6.62 -19.98 -14.33
N ASP A 96 -7.50 -19.83 -15.33
CA ASP A 96 -7.69 -18.57 -16.05
C ASP A 96 -8.31 -17.52 -15.12
N GLN A 97 -9.28 -17.93 -14.29
CA GLN A 97 -9.87 -17.04 -13.28
C GLN A 97 -8.83 -16.52 -12.27
N ILE A 98 -7.91 -17.36 -11.79
CA ILE A 98 -6.83 -16.92 -10.91
C ILE A 98 -5.94 -15.90 -11.62
N ASN A 99 -5.57 -16.15 -12.87
CA ASN A 99 -4.76 -15.23 -13.67
C ASN A 99 -5.46 -13.89 -13.87
N ASP A 100 -6.74 -13.89 -14.24
CA ASP A 100 -7.53 -12.68 -14.45
C ASP A 100 -7.64 -11.83 -13.17
N LEU A 101 -7.86 -12.48 -12.03
CA LEU A 101 -7.91 -11.81 -10.72
C LEU A 101 -6.53 -11.28 -10.32
N TRP A 102 -5.47 -12.07 -10.52
CA TRP A 102 -4.10 -11.62 -10.27
C TRP A 102 -3.72 -10.44 -11.15
N ASP A 103 -4.09 -10.44 -12.42
CA ASP A 103 -3.84 -9.35 -13.35
C ASP A 103 -4.55 -8.07 -12.92
N SER A 104 -5.77 -8.21 -12.44
CA SER A 104 -6.56 -7.14 -11.86
C SER A 104 -5.95 -6.60 -10.56
N ALA A 105 -5.26 -7.43 -9.78
CA ALA A 105 -4.58 -7.06 -8.54
C ALA A 105 -3.18 -6.46 -8.77
N ARG A 106 -2.40 -6.98 -9.73
CA ARG A 106 -1.02 -6.52 -9.99
C ARG A 106 -0.99 -5.13 -10.60
N LYS A 107 -1.95 -4.80 -11.47
CA LYS A 107 -2.00 -3.48 -12.14
C LYS A 107 -2.02 -2.31 -11.14
N PRO A 108 -2.94 -2.23 -10.15
CA PRO A 108 -2.90 -1.17 -9.14
C PRO A 108 -1.65 -1.25 -8.26
N ALA A 109 -1.07 -2.44 -8.00
CA ALA A 109 0.19 -2.56 -7.27
C ALA A 109 1.36 -1.91 -8.01
N TYR A 110 1.46 -2.11 -9.33
CA TYR A 110 2.46 -1.43 -10.16
C TYR A 110 2.18 0.07 -10.29
N ASN A 111 0.91 0.49 -10.38
CA ASN A 111 0.56 1.91 -10.35
C ASN A 111 1.02 2.59 -9.06
N PHE A 112 0.89 1.92 -7.90
CA PHE A 112 1.46 2.40 -6.64
C PHE A 112 2.98 2.57 -6.74
N LEU A 113 3.70 1.60 -7.32
CA LEU A 113 5.16 1.67 -7.48
C LEU A 113 5.58 2.84 -8.37
N TYR A 114 4.94 3.01 -9.53
CA TYR A 114 5.21 4.15 -10.42
C TYR A 114 4.88 5.49 -9.76
N PHE A 115 3.77 5.55 -9.02
CA PHE A 115 3.41 6.72 -8.25
C PHE A 115 4.48 7.03 -7.20
N PHE A 116 4.94 6.00 -6.47
CA PHE A 116 5.97 6.11 -5.45
C PHE A 116 7.24 6.73 -6.03
N GLU A 117 7.72 6.21 -7.16
CA GLU A 117 8.90 6.71 -7.86
C GLU A 117 8.71 8.16 -8.33
N SER A 118 7.53 8.51 -8.86
CA SER A 118 7.23 9.88 -9.27
C SER A 118 7.18 10.89 -8.12
N ARG A 119 7.00 10.42 -6.88
CA ARG A 119 6.89 11.21 -5.65
C ARG A 119 8.02 10.90 -4.66
N GLU A 120 9.14 10.38 -5.14
CA GLU A 120 10.25 9.93 -4.29
C GLU A 120 10.75 11.02 -3.33
N VAL A 121 10.77 12.30 -3.76
CA VAL A 121 11.17 13.44 -2.90
C VAL A 121 10.33 13.53 -1.61
N VAL A 122 9.06 13.15 -1.68
CA VAL A 122 8.13 13.15 -0.54
C VAL A 122 8.18 11.81 0.19
N LEU A 123 8.30 10.71 -0.55
CA LEU A 123 8.17 9.34 -0.04
C LEU A 123 9.50 8.66 0.30
N ASN A 124 10.63 9.37 0.21
CA ASN A 124 11.98 8.81 0.37
C ASN A 124 12.16 8.03 1.68
N GLU A 125 11.51 8.45 2.77
CA GLU A 125 11.57 7.78 4.07
C GLU A 125 10.95 6.35 4.08
N PHE A 126 10.20 5.99 3.02
CA PHE A 126 9.55 4.70 2.86
C PHE A 126 10.26 3.80 1.84
N ILE A 127 11.48 4.13 1.39
CA ILE A 127 12.13 3.40 0.29
C ILE A 127 12.37 1.92 0.61
N LEU A 128 12.73 1.60 1.86
CA LEU A 128 12.83 0.21 2.31
C LEU A 128 11.49 -0.50 2.25
N MET A 129 10.41 0.20 2.61
CA MET A 129 9.08 -0.38 2.54
C MET A 129 8.65 -0.64 1.10
N LYS A 130 8.98 0.27 0.17
CA LYS A 130 8.76 0.07 -1.26
C LYS A 130 9.52 -1.14 -1.81
N ASN A 131 10.78 -1.30 -1.41
CA ASN A 131 11.60 -2.44 -1.85
C ASN A 131 11.05 -3.78 -1.33
N GLU A 132 10.62 -3.81 -0.06
CA GLU A 132 9.98 -4.99 0.51
C GLU A 132 8.61 -5.28 -0.12
N PHE A 133 7.81 -4.25 -0.39
CA PHE A 133 6.55 -4.37 -1.13
C PHE A 133 6.77 -5.08 -2.47
N LEU A 134 7.76 -4.62 -3.23
CA LEU A 134 8.12 -5.23 -4.51
C LEU A 134 8.58 -6.68 -4.35
N ARG A 135 9.42 -6.98 -3.33
CA ARG A 135 9.85 -8.35 -3.03
C ARG A 135 8.66 -9.28 -2.76
N LYS A 136 7.73 -8.87 -1.88
CA LYS A 136 6.52 -9.64 -1.55
C LYS A 136 5.58 -9.80 -2.74
N LEU A 137 5.45 -8.76 -3.58
CA LEU A 137 4.68 -8.83 -4.83
C LEU A 137 5.26 -9.89 -5.77
N SER A 138 6.58 -9.90 -5.98
CA SER A 138 7.27 -10.90 -6.81
C SER A 138 7.26 -12.31 -6.22
N GLU A 139 7.23 -12.46 -4.90
CA GLU A 139 7.05 -13.76 -4.23
C GLU A 139 5.64 -14.30 -4.43
N THR A 140 4.64 -13.43 -4.28
CA THR A 140 3.23 -13.76 -4.52
C THR A 140 3.02 -14.20 -5.96
N GLU A 141 3.58 -13.47 -6.93
CA GLU A 141 3.52 -13.83 -8.35
C GLU A 141 4.12 -15.22 -8.62
N ARG A 142 5.30 -15.51 -8.06
CA ARG A 142 5.96 -16.82 -8.22
C ARG A 142 5.15 -17.95 -7.58
N GLY A 143 4.57 -17.72 -6.41
CA GLY A 143 3.70 -18.68 -5.73
C GLY A 143 2.43 -18.97 -6.52
N LEU A 144 1.73 -17.91 -6.95
CA LEU A 144 0.53 -17.99 -7.76
C LEU A 144 0.78 -18.71 -9.07
N ASN A 145 1.85 -18.39 -9.79
CA ASN A 145 2.18 -19.06 -11.05
C ASN A 145 2.33 -20.57 -10.87
N LYS A 146 3.00 -21.03 -9.80
CA LYS A 146 3.11 -22.47 -9.49
C LYS A 146 1.74 -23.10 -9.22
N CYS A 147 0.90 -22.44 -8.43
CA CYS A 147 -0.44 -22.89 -8.12
C CYS A 147 -1.33 -22.95 -9.37
N THR A 148 -1.34 -21.91 -10.19
CA THR A 148 -2.06 -21.85 -11.46
C THR A 148 -1.65 -22.97 -12.41
N ILE A 149 -0.34 -23.23 -12.57
CA ILE A 149 0.15 -24.34 -13.41
C ILE A 149 -0.41 -25.67 -12.91
N ARG A 150 -0.33 -25.92 -11.60
CA ARG A 150 -0.84 -27.17 -11.01
C ARG A 150 -2.35 -27.31 -11.19
N ILE A 151 -3.09 -26.22 -10.99
CA ILE A 151 -4.54 -26.20 -11.22
C ILE A 151 -4.87 -26.48 -12.69
N ALA A 152 -4.12 -25.90 -13.63
CA ALA A 152 -4.30 -26.15 -15.05
C ALA A 152 -4.05 -27.63 -15.39
N GLU A 153 -2.97 -28.23 -14.88
CA GLU A 153 -2.69 -29.67 -15.05
C GLU A 153 -3.87 -30.53 -14.60
N LEU A 154 -4.37 -30.31 -13.38
CA LEU A 154 -5.51 -31.06 -12.84
C LEU A 154 -6.80 -30.78 -13.63
N TYR A 155 -7.01 -29.54 -14.04
CA TYR A 155 -8.19 -29.13 -14.79
C TYR A 155 -8.27 -29.82 -16.16
N TYR A 156 -7.22 -29.72 -16.96
CA TYR A 156 -7.24 -30.26 -18.32
C TYR A 156 -7.07 -31.78 -18.38
N SER A 157 -6.28 -32.37 -17.47
CA SER A 157 -6.07 -33.82 -17.48
C SER A 157 -7.24 -34.61 -16.89
N LYS A 158 -7.87 -34.09 -15.82
CA LYS A 158 -8.87 -34.83 -15.06
C LYS A 158 -10.24 -34.19 -15.09
N TYR A 159 -10.30 -32.94 -14.68
CA TYR A 159 -11.57 -32.27 -14.44
C TYR A 159 -12.45 -32.12 -15.68
N LEU A 160 -11.84 -31.71 -16.81
CA LEU A 160 -12.51 -31.58 -18.11
C LEU A 160 -13.03 -32.92 -18.62
N ASN A 161 -12.36 -34.02 -18.24
CA ASN A 161 -12.69 -35.39 -18.62
C ASN A 161 -13.59 -36.09 -17.60
N ASN A 162 -14.16 -35.36 -16.63
CA ASN A 162 -14.96 -35.90 -15.51
C ASN A 162 -14.25 -37.00 -14.70
N ILE A 163 -12.92 -36.97 -14.65
CA ILE A 163 -12.13 -37.88 -13.82
C ILE A 163 -12.07 -37.28 -12.40
N LYS A 164 -12.52 -38.06 -11.42
CA LYS A 164 -12.48 -37.69 -10.01
C LYS A 164 -11.03 -37.63 -9.51
N LEU A 165 -10.69 -36.58 -8.77
CA LEU A 165 -9.41 -36.49 -8.07
C LEU A 165 -9.33 -37.54 -6.97
N SER A 166 -8.17 -38.14 -6.80
CA SER A 166 -7.89 -38.95 -5.61
C SER A 166 -7.83 -38.07 -4.36
N ASP A 167 -7.96 -38.68 -3.18
CA ASP A 167 -7.83 -37.94 -1.91
C ASP A 167 -6.46 -37.26 -1.78
N LEU A 168 -5.39 -37.93 -2.26
CA LEU A 168 -4.04 -37.38 -2.28
C LEU A 168 -3.96 -36.12 -3.16
N GLU A 169 -4.45 -36.18 -4.39
CA GLU A 169 -4.42 -35.03 -5.31
C GLU A 169 -5.27 -33.86 -4.82
N THR A 170 -6.36 -34.19 -4.13
CA THR A 170 -7.23 -33.19 -3.53
C THR A 170 -6.55 -32.51 -2.34
N GLN A 171 -5.81 -33.27 -1.52
CA GLN A 171 -4.99 -32.71 -0.45
C GLN A 171 -3.84 -31.87 -1.02
N GLU A 172 -3.11 -32.36 -2.02
CA GLU A 172 -2.06 -31.60 -2.70
C GLU A 172 -2.60 -30.27 -3.23
N LEU A 173 -3.74 -30.27 -3.91
CA LEU A 173 -4.37 -29.05 -4.41
C LEU A 173 -4.71 -28.08 -3.26
N THR A 174 -5.25 -28.61 -2.16
CA THR A 174 -5.55 -27.82 -0.95
C THR A 174 -4.28 -27.16 -0.42
N ASP A 175 -3.18 -27.90 -0.33
CA ASP A 175 -1.90 -27.40 0.17
C ASP A 175 -1.31 -26.33 -0.76
N TYR A 176 -1.40 -26.50 -2.08
CA TYR A 176 -0.98 -25.50 -3.07
C TYR A 176 -1.79 -24.20 -2.98
N CYS A 177 -3.12 -24.31 -2.84
CA CYS A 177 -4.01 -23.17 -2.67
C CYS A 177 -3.76 -22.46 -1.33
N GLN A 178 -3.57 -23.21 -0.25
CA GLN A 178 -3.25 -22.67 1.07
C GLN A 178 -1.91 -21.94 1.07
N SER A 179 -0.84 -22.56 0.56
CA SER A 179 0.49 -21.95 0.51
C SER A 179 0.50 -20.66 -0.32
N SER A 180 -0.22 -20.65 -1.46
CA SER A 180 -0.40 -19.42 -2.24
C SER A 180 -1.25 -18.38 -1.52
N GLY A 181 -2.29 -18.82 -0.80
CA GLY A 181 -3.12 -17.96 0.03
C GLY A 181 -2.34 -17.27 1.14
N GLU A 182 -1.41 -17.96 1.78
CA GLU A 182 -0.53 -17.41 2.81
C GLU A 182 0.37 -16.29 2.26
N LEU A 183 0.89 -16.42 1.03
CA LEU A 183 1.66 -15.35 0.37
C LEU A 183 0.80 -14.11 0.12
N ILE A 184 -0.46 -14.29 -0.28
CA ILE A 184 -1.39 -13.17 -0.47
C ILE A 184 -1.70 -12.50 0.87
N ILE A 185 -1.95 -13.28 1.93
CA ILE A 185 -2.19 -12.75 3.28
C ILE A 185 -0.97 -11.96 3.77
N ASP A 186 0.24 -12.46 3.54
CA ASP A 186 1.47 -11.77 3.90
C ASP A 186 1.59 -10.42 3.16
N LEU A 187 1.31 -10.39 1.85
CA LEU A 187 1.27 -9.14 1.08
C LEU A 187 0.16 -8.19 1.54
N LEU A 188 -1.05 -8.68 1.81
CA LEU A 188 -2.18 -7.91 2.32
C LEU A 188 -1.85 -7.25 3.67
N THR A 189 -1.23 -8.03 4.55
CA THR A 189 -0.81 -7.57 5.87
C THR A 189 0.29 -6.52 5.74
N TYR A 190 1.21 -6.70 4.79
CA TYR A 190 2.23 -5.72 4.50
C TYR A 190 1.66 -4.40 3.94
N ILE A 191 0.67 -4.47 3.04
CA ILE A 191 -0.06 -3.30 2.53
C ILE A 191 -0.73 -2.54 3.67
N TYR A 192 -1.30 -3.26 4.64
CA TYR A 192 -1.90 -2.64 5.82
C TYR A 192 -0.86 -1.85 6.63
N ASP A 193 0.31 -2.44 6.92
CA ASP A 193 1.39 -1.74 7.62
C ASP A 193 1.87 -0.51 6.87
N PHE A 194 2.04 -0.62 5.55
CA PHE A 194 2.42 0.51 4.71
C PHE A 194 1.41 1.65 4.84
N ASN A 195 0.11 1.35 4.76
CA ASN A 195 -0.93 2.35 4.94
C ASN A 195 -0.87 3.02 6.32
N VAL A 196 -0.69 2.24 7.39
CA VAL A 196 -0.57 2.78 8.75
C VAL A 196 0.64 3.70 8.86
N GLU A 197 1.79 3.32 8.30
CA GLU A 197 3.00 4.14 8.31
C GLU A 197 2.84 5.44 7.52
N LEU A 198 2.18 5.40 6.35
CA LEU A 198 1.87 6.61 5.57
C LEU A 198 0.94 7.56 6.34
N GLN A 199 -0.11 7.01 6.96
CA GLN A 199 -1.04 7.81 7.78
C GLN A 199 -0.34 8.41 8.99
N ASN A 200 0.49 7.64 9.67
CA ASN A 200 1.23 8.11 10.84
C ASN A 200 2.30 9.15 10.49
N ALA A 201 2.93 9.06 9.32
CA ALA A 201 3.91 10.04 8.89
C ALA A 201 3.28 11.37 8.44
N PHE A 202 2.18 11.31 7.67
CA PHE A 202 1.66 12.48 6.97
C PHE A 202 0.36 13.05 7.54
N LEU A 203 -0.40 12.28 8.31
CA LEU A 203 -1.71 12.68 8.81
C LEU A 203 -1.74 12.84 10.33
N SER A 204 -0.85 12.17 11.08
CA SER A 204 -0.91 12.18 12.55
C SER A 204 -0.79 13.57 13.16
N GLU A 205 0.12 14.42 12.67
CA GLU A 205 0.27 15.81 13.16
C GLU A 205 -0.97 16.67 12.85
N THR A 206 -1.78 16.29 11.85
CA THR A 206 -2.98 17.03 11.48
C THR A 206 -4.17 16.68 12.36
N PHE A 207 -4.24 15.43 12.85
CA PHE A 207 -5.38 14.92 13.63
C PHE A 207 -5.05 14.70 15.12
N ASP A 208 -3.82 15.04 15.55
CA ASP A 208 -3.28 14.78 16.89
C ASP A 208 -3.55 13.34 17.37
N TYR A 209 -3.49 12.40 16.42
CA TYR A 209 -3.84 11.00 16.60
C TYR A 209 -2.91 10.12 15.78
N LYS A 210 -2.44 9.03 16.39
CA LYS A 210 -1.64 8.01 15.70
C LYS A 210 -2.46 6.73 15.60
N VAL A 211 -2.50 6.17 14.39
CA VAL A 211 -3.07 4.87 14.15
C VAL A 211 -2.16 3.83 14.80
N GLN A 212 -2.74 2.96 15.61
CA GLN A 212 -1.99 1.88 16.26
C GLN A 212 -1.41 0.95 15.20
N GLN A 213 -0.11 0.69 15.30
CA GLN A 213 0.55 -0.35 14.52
C GLN A 213 0.08 -1.71 15.04
N ARG A 214 0.00 -2.71 14.14
CA ARG A 214 -0.23 -4.10 14.57
C ARG A 214 0.95 -4.55 15.44
N GLU A 215 0.67 -5.29 16.49
CA GLU A 215 1.70 -6.01 17.25
C GLU A 215 1.71 -7.47 16.75
N PRO A 216 2.89 -8.02 16.40
CA PRO A 216 2.96 -9.40 15.98
C PRO A 216 2.70 -10.30 17.21
N ASN A 217 1.71 -11.19 17.12
CA ASN A 217 1.43 -12.17 18.17
C ASN A 217 2.56 -13.21 18.34
N ASP A 218 3.46 -13.31 17.34
CA ASP A 218 4.61 -14.21 17.32
C ASP A 218 5.88 -13.41 17.01
N LEU A 219 6.90 -13.54 17.87
CA LEU A 219 8.18 -12.84 17.82
C LEU A 219 8.99 -13.10 16.53
N LYS A 220 8.64 -14.13 15.77
CA LYS A 220 9.25 -14.44 14.47
C LYS A 220 8.88 -13.43 13.37
N TYR A 221 7.77 -12.71 13.52
CA TYR A 221 7.28 -11.78 12.51
C TYR A 221 7.69 -10.34 12.83
N THR A 222 8.44 -9.72 11.92
CA THR A 222 8.87 -8.33 12.06
C THR A 222 7.84 -7.39 11.43
N VAL A 223 7.34 -6.42 12.20
CA VAL A 223 6.59 -5.28 11.66
C VAL A 223 7.60 -4.27 11.14
N LEU A 224 7.63 -4.08 9.82
CA LEU A 224 8.56 -3.13 9.21
C LEU A 224 8.06 -1.70 9.42
N LYS A 225 8.98 -0.84 9.85
CA LYS A 225 8.75 0.58 10.12
C LYS A 225 9.49 1.42 9.09
N ARG A 226 9.04 2.66 8.88
CA ARG A 226 9.84 3.63 8.11
C ARG A 226 11.22 3.82 8.77
N GLU A 227 12.25 4.09 7.96
CA GLU A 227 13.54 4.51 8.50
C GLU A 227 13.37 5.92 9.09
N ILE A 228 13.61 6.05 10.40
CA ILE A 228 13.77 7.38 11.00
C ILE A 228 15.17 7.84 10.60
N ASN A 229 15.28 8.62 9.53
CA ASN A 229 16.48 9.39 9.27
C ASN A 229 16.71 10.35 10.44
N GLU A 230 17.57 9.98 11.39
CA GLU A 230 17.99 10.82 12.53
C GLU A 230 18.63 12.15 12.11
N LEU A 231 18.84 12.36 10.81
CA LEU A 231 19.42 13.57 10.20
C LEU A 231 18.54 14.83 10.29
N ASN A 232 17.31 14.76 10.80
CA ASN A 232 16.46 15.94 11.02
C ASN A 232 16.15 16.28 12.49
N ILE A 233 16.79 15.63 13.48
CA ILE A 233 16.58 15.96 14.91
C ILE A 233 17.58 17.04 15.41
N LYS A 234 18.43 17.59 14.54
CA LYS A 234 19.21 18.80 14.87
C LYS A 234 19.01 19.88 13.82
N LYS A 235 18.01 20.74 14.04
CA LYS A 235 18.04 22.16 13.67
C LYS A 235 17.05 22.95 14.52
#